data_AF-A0AAV5HI15-F1
#
_entry.id   AF-A0AAV5HI15-F1
#
_cell.length_a   1.000
_cell.length_b   1.000
_cell.length_c   1.000
_cell.angle_alpha   90.00
_cell.angle_beta   90.00
_cell.angle_gamma   90.00
#
_symmetry.space_group_name_H-M   'P 1'
#
loop_
_entity.id
_entity.type
_entity.pdbx_description
1 polymer ?
#
loop_
_entity_poly.entity_id
_entity_poly.type
_entity_poly.pdbx_seq_one_letter_code
_entity_poly.pdbx_strand_id
1 'polypeptide(L)'
;MTDKNKIGQPDGQEEFLSLEDDDITPSRTGGNTGTQKPSRKRTAPHKPGAGHSASRRKSGRRRKAGPEQYIHYIIAAVLIVMVIVAAAKLIIWNIGKDSGYDPNNISSEFDTEALDYIQPLDPELLAGREDDGVTTIVALGNNPFSDERGKDGLAERIAEKCEATVYNCAFPDTYLSMKNTEYSDSYPLDALSLYLVTASLCGNSYDLMEHAAGLLSEKDKTYEEALETLKSVDFSKVDMIVIMYDLNDYKDKRPVMDENNDINLLTWDGALNASLQQIQQTYPYIRLVVMTPAFGQFEDSDGKLINGDTEDFGNGVLPDYVLHEIDVAMGNGVSVLDHYYGTVNEDDAETCLTDGYHLNKQGRERVADRFAREIFNVGKE
;
A
#
# COMPACT_ATOMS: atom_id res chain seq x y z
N MET A 1 52.03 -28.10 -32.55
CA MET A 1 51.06 -27.19 -31.86
C MET A 1 50.66 -27.83 -30.53
N THR A 2 50.05 -27.07 -29.64
CA THR A 2 49.96 -27.36 -28.19
C THR A 2 48.56 -27.77 -27.73
N ASP A 3 48.52 -28.70 -26.77
CA ASP A 3 47.34 -29.07 -25.99
C ASP A 3 47.10 -28.14 -24.78
N LYS A 4 45.89 -28.31 -24.22
CA LYS A 4 45.47 -28.19 -22.79
C LYS A 4 44.61 -26.98 -22.39
N ASN A 5 43.48 -27.33 -21.80
CA ASN A 5 42.63 -26.50 -20.95
C ASN A 5 43.45 -25.75 -19.89
N LYS A 6 42.96 -24.55 -19.51
CA LYS A 6 42.91 -24.13 -18.11
C LYS A 6 41.81 -23.11 -17.86
N ILE A 7 40.95 -23.42 -16.91
CA ILE A 7 40.12 -22.45 -16.17
C ILE A 7 40.99 -21.92 -15.02
N GLY A 8 40.79 -20.66 -14.61
CA GLY A 8 41.42 -20.07 -13.43
C GLY A 8 41.00 -18.62 -13.24
N GLN A 9 40.46 -18.31 -12.05
CA GLN A 9 40.10 -16.95 -11.63
C GLN A 9 41.37 -16.11 -11.32
N PRO A 10 41.27 -14.78 -11.31
CA PRO A 10 42.15 -13.94 -10.51
C PRO A 10 41.69 -13.96 -9.04
N ASP A 11 42.52 -14.45 -8.13
CA ASP A 11 42.26 -14.35 -6.69
C ASP A 11 42.37 -12.90 -6.22
N GLY A 12 41.26 -12.33 -5.74
CA GLY A 12 41.21 -11.06 -5.00
C GLY A 12 40.90 -11.34 -3.54
N GLN A 13 41.91 -11.34 -2.68
CA GLN A 13 41.73 -11.51 -1.23
C GLN A 13 41.41 -10.16 -0.58
N GLU A 14 40.18 -9.96 -0.13
CA GLU A 14 39.86 -8.95 0.87
C GLU A 14 39.80 -9.59 2.26
N GLU A 15 40.35 -8.91 3.27
CA GLU A 15 40.50 -9.47 4.61
C GLU A 15 39.18 -9.44 5.39
N PHE A 16 38.81 -10.59 5.96
CA PHE A 16 37.65 -10.74 6.83
C PHE A 16 37.86 -9.94 8.13
N LEU A 17 37.36 -8.70 8.16
CA LEU A 17 37.31 -7.88 9.37
C LEU A 17 36.19 -8.40 10.27
N SER A 18 36.58 -9.07 11.35
CA SER A 18 35.64 -9.53 12.39
C SER A 18 35.07 -8.34 13.15
N LEU A 19 33.75 -8.15 13.06
CA LEU A 19 33.00 -7.28 13.94
C LEU A 19 32.80 -8.00 15.29
N GLU A 20 33.14 -7.32 16.38
CA GLU A 20 32.94 -7.83 17.75
C GLU A 20 31.50 -7.55 18.23
N ASP A 21 30.94 -8.42 19.07
CA ASP A 21 29.56 -8.36 19.55
C ASP A 21 29.34 -7.20 20.57
N ASP A 22 28.56 -6.18 20.19
CA ASP A 22 28.08 -5.13 21.10
C ASP A 22 26.65 -5.46 21.61
N ASP A 23 26.56 -5.97 22.85
CA ASP A 23 25.31 -6.42 23.49
C ASP A 23 24.45 -5.23 23.98
N ILE A 24 23.26 -5.06 23.38
CA ILE A 24 22.32 -3.98 23.73
C ILE A 24 21.17 -4.52 24.59
N THR A 25 21.23 -4.25 25.90
CA THR A 25 20.06 -4.35 26.80
C THR A 25 19.80 -3.03 27.55
N PRO A 26 18.52 -2.56 27.63
CA PRO A 26 18.23 -1.23 28.16
C PRO A 26 18.00 -1.21 29.68
N SER A 27 18.46 -0.15 30.36
CA SER A 27 18.02 0.16 31.72
C SER A 27 17.79 1.66 31.94
N ARG A 28 16.79 1.99 32.78
CA ARG A 28 16.23 3.34 32.91
C ARG A 28 15.74 3.58 34.34
N THR A 29 16.43 4.40 35.12
CA THR A 29 15.79 5.17 36.23
C THR A 29 16.71 6.27 36.76
N GLY A 30 16.11 7.43 37.04
CA GLY A 30 16.79 8.62 37.55
C GLY A 30 16.84 8.72 39.08
N GLY A 31 17.15 9.93 39.56
CA GLY A 31 16.85 10.36 40.94
C GLY A 31 18.06 10.50 41.86
N ASN A 32 18.64 11.69 41.95
CA ASN A 32 19.76 11.99 42.85
C ASN A 32 19.36 13.04 43.91
N THR A 33 19.45 12.70 45.21
CA THR A 33 19.33 13.68 46.30
C THR A 33 20.17 13.35 47.55
N GLY A 34 21.03 14.29 47.97
CA GLY A 34 21.06 14.72 49.38
C GLY A 34 22.28 14.42 50.28
N THR A 35 22.79 15.50 50.91
CA THR A 35 23.55 15.56 52.19
C THR A 35 25.05 15.14 52.16
N GLN A 36 25.98 15.70 52.97
CA GLN A 36 25.92 16.81 53.96
C GLN A 36 27.31 17.42 54.32
N LYS A 37 27.32 18.65 54.89
CA LYS A 37 28.35 19.24 55.81
C LYS A 37 29.74 19.64 55.19
N PRO A 38 30.64 20.41 55.88
CA PRO A 38 30.64 20.82 57.30
C PRO A 38 30.95 22.32 57.68
N SER A 39 30.26 22.80 58.73
CA SER A 39 30.74 23.55 59.93
C SER A 39 31.54 24.89 59.93
N ARG A 40 31.18 25.72 60.95
CA ARG A 40 31.99 26.63 61.81
C ARG A 40 32.25 28.13 61.45
N LYS A 41 31.74 29.00 62.35
CA LYS A 41 32.27 30.27 62.93
C LYS A 41 33.48 30.93 62.21
N ARG A 42 33.46 32.21 61.81
CA ARG A 42 33.49 33.48 62.63
C ARG A 42 33.40 34.70 61.63
N THR A 43 33.28 36.02 61.90
CA THR A 43 33.32 36.95 63.07
C THR A 43 32.48 38.24 62.77
N ALA A 44 32.68 39.34 63.51
CA ALA A 44 32.27 40.76 63.28
C ALA A 44 33.46 41.67 63.78
N PRO A 45 33.47 43.04 63.83
CA PRO A 45 32.34 44.01 63.80
C PRO A 45 32.57 45.41 63.10
N HIS A 46 31.59 46.32 63.25
CA HIS A 46 31.68 47.81 63.22
C HIS A 46 31.93 48.55 61.88
N LYS A 47 31.58 49.85 61.67
CA LYS A 47 30.96 50.95 62.49
C LYS A 47 29.99 51.83 61.58
N PRO A 48 29.38 52.99 61.99
CA PRO A 48 28.03 53.38 61.51
C PRO A 48 27.81 54.84 60.99
N GLY A 49 26.58 55.13 60.55
CA GLY A 49 25.87 56.43 60.56
C GLY A 49 24.35 56.16 60.64
N ALA A 50 23.49 56.82 61.42
CA ALA A 50 23.21 58.26 61.56
C ALA A 50 22.69 58.89 60.24
N GLY A 51 21.41 59.21 60.04
CA GLY A 51 20.18 58.94 60.81
C GLY A 51 19.41 60.21 61.21
N HIS A 52 18.11 60.31 60.88
CA HIS A 52 17.20 61.30 61.49
C HIS A 52 15.71 60.90 61.47
N SER A 53 15.01 61.42 62.46
CA SER A 53 13.61 61.27 62.89
C SER A 53 12.48 61.49 61.85
N ALA A 54 11.43 60.67 61.95
CA ALA A 54 10.03 61.13 62.05
C ALA A 54 9.16 60.06 62.74
N SER A 55 8.12 60.45 63.49
CA SER A 55 7.21 59.51 64.16
C SER A 55 5.75 59.74 63.79
N ARG A 56 4.97 58.65 63.62
CA ARG A 56 3.50 58.67 63.73
C ARG A 56 2.93 57.28 63.99
N ARG A 57 2.15 57.15 65.07
CA ARG A 57 1.35 55.95 65.40
C ARG A 57 0.26 55.70 64.33
N LYS A 58 -0.09 54.43 64.09
CA LYS A 58 -1.48 54.06 63.78
C LYS A 58 -1.81 52.59 64.13
N SER A 59 -2.86 52.44 64.94
CA SER A 59 -3.79 51.29 65.07
C SER A 59 -3.31 49.88 64.66
N GLY A 60 -3.18 48.99 65.64
CA GLY A 60 -3.31 47.55 65.38
C GLY A 60 -4.77 47.20 65.04
N ARG A 61 -4.96 46.27 64.10
CA ARG A 61 -6.28 45.71 63.73
C ARG A 61 -6.13 44.21 63.48
N ARG A 62 -6.97 43.39 64.11
CA ARG A 62 -6.95 41.92 63.95
C ARG A 62 -7.06 41.56 62.46
N ARG A 63 -6.10 40.78 61.93
CA ARG A 63 -6.29 40.08 60.65
C ARG A 63 -7.32 38.96 60.87
N LYS A 64 -8.36 38.91 60.03
CA LYS A 64 -9.19 37.69 59.86
C LYS A 64 -8.41 36.69 58.99
N ALA A 65 -8.74 35.41 59.06
CA ALA A 65 -8.23 34.40 58.14
C ALA A 65 -8.68 34.71 56.69
N GLY A 66 -7.83 34.36 55.71
CA GLY A 66 -8.07 34.57 54.28
C GLY A 66 -8.67 33.34 53.57
N PRO A 67 -9.00 33.45 52.27
CA PRO A 67 -9.72 32.39 51.53
C PRO A 67 -8.88 31.16 51.16
N GLU A 68 -7.56 31.22 51.36
CA GLU A 68 -6.58 30.23 50.86
C GLU A 68 -6.85 28.79 51.33
N GLN A 69 -7.51 28.61 52.48
CA GLN A 69 -7.85 27.28 53.00
C GLN A 69 -8.90 26.51 52.14
N TYR A 70 -9.71 27.19 51.33
CA TYR A 70 -10.78 26.54 50.56
C TYR A 70 -10.29 25.84 49.27
N ILE A 71 -9.17 26.30 48.70
CA ILE A 71 -8.65 25.79 47.42
C ILE A 71 -8.25 24.31 47.54
N HIS A 72 -7.63 23.91 48.66
CA HIS A 72 -7.23 22.53 48.89
C HIS A 72 -8.41 21.55 48.95
N TYR A 73 -9.56 21.96 49.50
CA TYR A 73 -10.76 21.13 49.51
C TYR A 73 -11.39 20.97 48.12
N ILE A 74 -11.32 22.00 47.27
CA ILE A 74 -11.79 21.92 45.88
C ILE A 74 -10.92 20.94 45.08
N ILE A 75 -9.59 21.03 45.20
CA ILE A 75 -8.66 20.11 44.52
C ILE A 75 -8.87 18.67 45.01
N ALA A 76 -9.05 18.45 46.32
CA ALA A 76 -9.34 17.13 46.87
C ALA A 76 -10.67 16.55 46.36
N ALA A 77 -11.72 17.37 46.24
CA ALA A 77 -13.00 16.94 45.69
C ALA A 77 -12.90 16.52 44.21
N VAL A 78 -12.16 17.26 43.38
CA VAL A 78 -11.91 16.89 41.98
C VAL A 78 -11.16 15.56 41.87
N LEU A 79 -10.11 15.36 42.69
CA LEU A 79 -9.37 14.09 42.74
C LEU A 79 -10.28 12.90 43.12
N ILE A 80 -11.15 13.06 44.10
CA ILE A 80 -12.12 12.03 44.51
C ILE A 80 -13.08 11.70 43.36
N VAL A 81 -13.60 12.71 42.65
CA VAL A 81 -14.46 12.49 41.47
C VAL A 81 -13.73 11.72 40.36
N MET A 82 -12.47 12.06 40.07
CA MET A 82 -11.68 11.32 39.05
C MET A 82 -11.46 9.86 39.44
N VAL A 83 -11.18 9.57 40.72
CA VAL A 83 -11.04 8.19 41.23
C VAL A 83 -12.36 7.42 41.13
N ILE A 84 -13.50 8.06 41.45
CA ILE A 84 -14.84 7.45 41.32
C ILE A 84 -15.15 7.13 39.85
N VAL A 85 -14.86 8.04 38.92
CA VAL A 85 -15.07 7.81 37.47
C VAL A 85 -14.17 6.70 36.94
N ALA A 86 -12.90 6.63 37.38
CA ALA A 86 -11.99 5.56 37.01
C ALA A 86 -12.48 4.20 37.55
N ALA A 87 -12.89 4.13 38.82
CA ALA A 87 -13.45 2.92 39.41
C ALA A 87 -14.75 2.48 38.72
N ALA A 88 -15.65 3.41 38.39
CA ALA A 88 -16.89 3.12 37.67
C ALA A 88 -16.61 2.55 36.26
N LYS A 89 -15.67 3.15 35.50
CA LYS A 89 -15.24 2.60 34.20
C LYS A 89 -14.64 1.21 34.34
N LEU A 90 -13.79 0.98 35.36
CA LEU A 90 -13.14 -0.31 35.58
C LEU A 90 -14.14 -1.39 36.01
N ILE A 91 -15.18 -1.05 36.78
CA ILE A 91 -16.29 -1.96 37.10
C ILE A 91 -17.10 -2.29 35.84
N ILE A 92 -17.45 -1.30 35.01
CA ILE A 92 -18.17 -1.52 33.74
C ILE A 92 -17.37 -2.42 32.80
N TRP A 93 -16.04 -2.23 32.72
CA TRP A 93 -15.15 -3.08 31.93
C TRP A 93 -15.03 -4.50 32.50
N ASN A 94 -14.91 -4.65 33.82
CA ASN A 94 -14.80 -5.95 34.51
C ASN A 94 -16.13 -6.74 34.55
N ILE A 95 -17.29 -6.09 34.40
CA ILE A 95 -18.56 -6.79 34.18
C ILE A 95 -18.55 -7.51 32.82
N GLY A 96 -17.82 -6.95 31.85
CA GLY A 96 -17.65 -7.49 30.52
C GLY A 96 -18.92 -7.47 29.67
N LYS A 97 -18.75 -7.94 28.43
CA LYS A 97 -19.81 -8.63 27.68
C LYS A 97 -19.25 -9.99 27.31
N ASP A 98 -20.10 -10.99 27.24
CA ASP A 98 -19.76 -12.23 26.56
C ASP A 98 -19.43 -11.89 25.09
N SER A 99 -18.29 -12.33 24.61
CA SER A 99 -17.83 -12.09 23.24
C SER A 99 -18.38 -13.11 22.25
N GLY A 100 -19.00 -14.21 22.72
CA GLY A 100 -19.38 -15.34 21.88
C GLY A 100 -18.18 -16.13 21.34
N TYR A 101 -16.96 -15.86 21.84
CA TYR A 101 -15.73 -16.52 21.43
C TYR A 101 -15.66 -17.93 22.03
N ASP A 102 -15.94 -18.95 21.21
CA ASP A 102 -15.64 -20.34 21.54
C ASP A 102 -14.19 -20.68 21.13
N PRO A 103 -13.25 -20.91 22.07
CA PRO A 103 -11.87 -21.28 21.75
C PRO A 103 -11.73 -22.70 21.14
N ASN A 104 -12.84 -23.43 20.98
CA ASN A 104 -12.91 -24.73 20.32
C ASN A 104 -13.54 -24.64 18.92
N ASN A 105 -14.00 -23.46 18.49
CA ASN A 105 -14.47 -23.22 17.12
C ASN A 105 -13.28 -23.08 16.17
N ILE A 106 -12.63 -24.20 15.88
CA ILE A 106 -11.70 -24.32 14.76
C ILE A 106 -12.54 -24.32 13.47
N SER A 107 -12.45 -23.23 12.70
CA SER A 107 -12.86 -23.25 11.31
C SER A 107 -12.06 -24.33 10.57
N SER A 108 -12.73 -25.08 9.69
CA SER A 108 -12.03 -25.92 8.70
C SER A 108 -11.53 -25.11 7.51
N GLU A 109 -12.07 -23.90 7.34
CA GLU A 109 -11.60 -22.87 6.42
C GLU A 109 -10.29 -22.27 6.96
N PHE A 110 -9.29 -22.18 6.09
CA PHE A 110 -8.02 -21.51 6.35
C PHE A 110 -8.30 -20.00 6.34
N ASP A 111 -8.10 -19.32 7.46
CA ASP A 111 -8.43 -17.89 7.61
C ASP A 111 -7.34 -17.02 6.95
N THR A 112 -7.37 -16.95 5.61
CA THR A 112 -6.45 -16.14 4.80
C THR A 112 -6.89 -14.68 4.82
N GLU A 113 -6.41 -13.92 5.82
CA GLU A 113 -6.59 -12.46 5.85
C GLU A 113 -6.03 -11.82 4.57
N ALA A 114 -6.87 -11.06 3.87
CA ALA A 114 -6.50 -10.38 2.63
C ALA A 114 -5.59 -9.18 2.91
N LEU A 115 -4.55 -9.03 2.10
CA LEU A 115 -3.45 -8.07 2.27
C LEU A 115 -3.78 -6.68 1.69
N ASP A 116 -4.99 -6.18 1.97
CA ASP A 116 -5.45 -4.88 1.49
C ASP A 116 -4.69 -3.70 2.13
N TYR A 117 -4.33 -2.72 1.31
CA TYR A 117 -3.74 -1.46 1.76
C TYR A 117 -4.46 -0.28 1.12
N ILE A 118 -5.45 0.29 1.83
CA ILE A 118 -6.34 1.31 1.27
C ILE A 118 -5.85 2.73 1.61
N GLN A 119 -4.90 3.25 0.82
CA GLN A 119 -4.41 4.63 0.95
C GLN A 119 -5.30 5.63 0.18
N PRO A 120 -6.00 6.57 0.86
CA PRO A 120 -6.70 7.67 0.19
C PRO A 120 -5.72 8.68 -0.39
N LEU A 121 -6.15 9.40 -1.45
CA LEU A 121 -5.38 10.51 -2.01
C LEU A 121 -5.31 11.68 -1.00
N ASP A 122 -4.15 12.34 -0.91
CA ASP A 122 -4.00 13.54 -0.07
C ASP A 122 -4.79 14.72 -0.68
N PRO A 123 -5.70 15.38 0.07
CA PRO A 123 -6.43 16.55 -0.40
C PRO A 123 -5.57 17.72 -0.89
N GLU A 124 -4.30 17.84 -0.45
CA GLU A 124 -3.39 18.87 -0.97
C GLU A 124 -3.03 18.64 -2.45
N LEU A 125 -3.09 17.40 -2.95
CA LEU A 125 -2.83 17.05 -4.35
C LEU A 125 -3.99 17.46 -5.29
N LEU A 126 -5.18 17.65 -4.73
CA LEU A 126 -6.36 18.18 -5.43
C LEU A 126 -6.44 19.72 -5.38
N ALA A 127 -5.49 20.40 -4.74
CA ALA A 127 -5.56 21.85 -4.50
C ALA A 127 -5.58 22.66 -5.82
N GLY A 128 -6.69 23.38 -6.05
CA GLY A 128 -6.88 24.21 -7.23
C GLY A 128 -7.54 23.50 -8.42
N ARG A 129 -7.96 22.23 -8.26
CA ARG A 129 -8.90 21.57 -9.18
C ARG A 129 -10.35 21.97 -8.85
N GLU A 130 -11.23 21.84 -9.83
CA GLU A 130 -12.68 21.83 -9.61
C GLU A 130 -13.19 20.39 -9.82
N ASP A 131 -13.96 19.89 -8.85
CA ASP A 131 -14.72 18.65 -8.95
C ASP A 131 -15.94 18.89 -9.86
N ASP A 132 -16.09 18.10 -10.93
CA ASP A 132 -17.21 18.22 -11.87
C ASP A 132 -18.41 17.32 -11.53
N GLY A 133 -18.30 16.53 -10.45
CA GLY A 133 -19.35 15.68 -9.90
C GLY A 133 -19.47 14.31 -10.57
N VAL A 134 -18.52 13.90 -11.41
CA VAL A 134 -18.53 12.60 -12.09
C VAL A 134 -17.25 11.82 -11.82
N THR A 135 -17.32 10.80 -10.94
CA THR A 135 -16.17 9.93 -10.71
C THR A 135 -15.74 9.24 -12.00
N THR A 136 -14.52 9.53 -12.44
CA THR A 136 -13.95 9.06 -13.69
C THR A 136 -12.74 8.15 -13.42
N ILE A 137 -12.86 6.90 -13.86
CA ILE A 137 -11.88 5.83 -13.64
C ILE A 137 -11.28 5.40 -14.99
N VAL A 138 -9.98 5.15 -15.03
CA VAL A 138 -9.30 4.47 -16.14
C VAL A 138 -8.87 3.09 -15.67
N ALA A 139 -9.24 2.04 -16.40
CA ALA A 139 -8.78 0.67 -16.13
C ALA A 139 -7.63 0.30 -17.09
N LEU A 140 -6.45 0.05 -16.53
CA LEU A 140 -5.26 -0.48 -17.19
C LEU A 140 -5.09 -1.96 -16.81
N GLY A 141 -4.51 -2.76 -17.70
CA GLY A 141 -4.38 -4.20 -17.46
C GLY A 141 -4.46 -5.05 -18.71
N ASN A 142 -4.73 -6.34 -18.51
CA ASN A 142 -4.94 -7.32 -19.56
C ASN A 142 -6.30 -8.07 -19.41
N ASN A 143 -6.29 -9.39 -19.60
CA ASN A 143 -7.42 -10.32 -19.65
C ASN A 143 -8.57 -10.07 -18.63
N PRO A 144 -8.34 -9.78 -17.33
CA PRO A 144 -9.40 -9.49 -16.35
C PRO A 144 -10.35 -8.35 -16.77
N PHE A 145 -9.83 -7.38 -17.54
CA PHE A 145 -10.57 -6.26 -18.11
C PHE A 145 -10.89 -6.43 -19.61
N SER A 146 -10.10 -7.20 -20.37
CA SER A 146 -10.28 -7.32 -21.84
C SER A 146 -11.11 -8.52 -22.31
N ASP A 147 -11.19 -9.63 -21.57
CA ASP A 147 -11.88 -10.87 -22.01
C ASP A 147 -13.39 -10.70 -22.23
N GLU A 148 -13.99 -9.71 -21.56
CA GLU A 148 -15.35 -9.26 -21.78
C GLU A 148 -15.40 -7.75 -21.52
N ARG A 149 -15.83 -7.00 -22.52
CA ARG A 149 -15.85 -5.52 -22.52
C ARG A 149 -17.26 -4.93 -22.61
N GLY A 150 -18.28 -5.77 -22.77
CA GLY A 150 -19.68 -5.37 -22.59
C GLY A 150 -20.13 -5.50 -21.15
N LYS A 151 -21.44 -5.32 -20.92
CA LYS A 151 -22.17 -5.34 -19.63
C LYS A 151 -21.86 -6.47 -18.63
N ASP A 152 -21.16 -7.53 -19.04
CA ASP A 152 -20.78 -8.64 -18.16
C ASP A 152 -19.29 -8.65 -17.77
N GLY A 153 -18.55 -7.64 -18.22
CA GLY A 153 -17.12 -7.40 -18.01
C GLY A 153 -16.81 -6.68 -16.71
N LEU A 154 -15.53 -6.67 -16.32
CA LEU A 154 -15.12 -6.13 -15.02
C LEU A 154 -15.28 -4.61 -14.95
N ALA A 155 -14.87 -3.89 -16.02
CA ALA A 155 -14.97 -2.43 -16.08
C ALA A 155 -16.42 -1.93 -15.98
N GLU A 156 -17.35 -2.52 -16.73
CA GLU A 156 -18.78 -2.17 -16.69
C GLU A 156 -19.42 -2.49 -15.32
N ARG A 157 -19.02 -3.60 -14.67
CA ARG A 157 -19.49 -3.91 -13.31
C ARG A 157 -18.99 -2.92 -12.27
N ILE A 158 -17.75 -2.43 -12.40
CA ILE A 158 -17.21 -1.38 -11.54
C ILE A 158 -17.98 -0.06 -11.79
N ALA A 159 -18.28 0.28 -13.05
CA ALA A 159 -19.08 1.44 -13.41
C ALA A 159 -20.48 1.39 -12.78
N GLU A 160 -21.21 0.27 -12.95
CA GLU A 160 -22.55 0.08 -12.39
C GLU A 160 -22.56 0.11 -10.85
N LYS A 161 -21.57 -0.51 -10.18
CA LYS A 161 -21.55 -0.64 -8.71
C LYS A 161 -21.02 0.61 -7.99
N CYS A 162 -20.21 1.45 -8.65
CA CYS A 162 -19.61 2.64 -8.07
C CYS A 162 -20.25 3.95 -8.55
N GLU A 163 -21.30 3.89 -9.38
CA GLU A 163 -21.93 5.03 -10.07
C GLU A 163 -20.91 5.91 -10.85
N ALA A 164 -19.90 5.25 -11.44
CA ALA A 164 -18.71 5.88 -12.03
C ALA A 164 -18.62 5.71 -13.56
N THR A 165 -17.91 6.61 -14.23
CA THR A 165 -17.54 6.45 -15.65
C THR A 165 -16.22 5.70 -15.74
N VAL A 166 -16.20 4.51 -16.35
CA VAL A 166 -14.99 3.68 -16.46
C VAL A 166 -14.51 3.60 -17.91
N TYR A 167 -13.32 4.12 -18.18
CA TYR A 167 -12.62 3.97 -19.45
C TYR A 167 -11.78 2.69 -19.44
N ASN A 168 -12.27 1.64 -20.12
CA ASN A 168 -11.53 0.38 -20.25
C ASN A 168 -10.40 0.51 -21.28
N CYS A 169 -9.16 0.63 -20.80
CA CYS A 169 -7.96 0.80 -21.60
C CYS A 169 -7.02 -0.43 -21.54
N ALA A 170 -7.53 -1.57 -21.08
CA ALA A 170 -6.78 -2.83 -20.99
C ALA A 170 -6.59 -3.49 -22.36
N PHE A 171 -5.44 -4.14 -22.57
CA PHE A 171 -5.03 -4.79 -23.81
C PHE A 171 -4.90 -6.32 -23.59
N PRO A 172 -5.58 -7.17 -24.37
CA PRO A 172 -5.57 -8.62 -24.14
C PRO A 172 -4.19 -9.23 -24.34
N ASP A 173 -3.92 -10.31 -23.61
CA ASP A 173 -2.68 -11.12 -23.68
C ASP A 173 -1.37 -10.31 -23.50
N THR A 174 -1.48 -9.09 -22.94
CA THR A 174 -0.33 -8.24 -22.58
C THR A 174 0.23 -8.59 -21.20
N TYR A 175 1.38 -8.02 -20.89
CA TYR A 175 2.19 -8.28 -19.71
C TYR A 175 2.35 -7.00 -18.91
N LEU A 176 2.55 -7.12 -17.61
CA LEU A 176 2.94 -5.99 -16.80
C LEU A 176 4.37 -5.57 -17.15
N SER A 177 5.27 -6.55 -17.32
CA SER A 177 6.69 -6.36 -17.65
C SER A 177 7.03 -6.58 -19.13
N MET A 178 8.07 -5.90 -19.61
CA MET A 178 8.60 -6.06 -20.97
C MET A 178 9.38 -7.37 -21.13
N LYS A 179 9.36 -7.96 -22.34
CA LYS A 179 10.13 -9.16 -22.68
C LYS A 179 11.53 -8.84 -23.21
N ASN A 180 11.68 -7.74 -23.97
CA ASN A 180 12.95 -7.36 -24.60
C ASN A 180 13.43 -5.98 -24.13
N THR A 181 14.74 -5.80 -23.99
CA THR A 181 15.35 -4.51 -23.58
C THR A 181 15.12 -3.39 -24.61
N GLU A 182 14.93 -3.76 -25.88
CA GLU A 182 14.60 -2.86 -26.98
C GLU A 182 13.37 -3.43 -27.72
N TYR A 183 12.41 -2.57 -28.06
CA TYR A 183 11.19 -2.97 -28.78
C TYR A 183 11.51 -3.61 -30.15
N SER A 184 10.71 -4.60 -30.54
CA SER A 184 10.80 -5.23 -31.85
C SER A 184 9.41 -5.60 -32.40
N ASP A 185 9.19 -5.38 -33.70
CA ASP A 185 8.01 -5.88 -34.45
C ASP A 185 7.86 -7.41 -34.42
N SER A 186 8.89 -8.14 -33.97
CA SER A 186 8.80 -9.59 -33.73
C SER A 186 8.07 -9.95 -32.42
N TYR A 187 7.90 -8.99 -31.51
CA TYR A 187 7.15 -9.13 -30.26
C TYR A 187 6.46 -7.79 -29.91
N PRO A 188 5.42 -7.38 -30.67
CA PRO A 188 4.81 -6.04 -30.53
C PRO A 188 4.13 -5.81 -29.18
N LEU A 189 3.85 -6.86 -28.40
CA LEU A 189 3.24 -6.78 -27.07
C LEU A 189 4.11 -5.98 -26.07
N ASP A 190 5.42 -5.85 -26.29
CA ASP A 190 6.26 -4.99 -25.44
C ASP A 190 5.78 -3.54 -25.42
N ALA A 191 5.33 -3.00 -26.57
CA ALA A 191 4.79 -1.64 -26.68
C ALA A 191 3.47 -1.43 -25.92
N LEU A 192 2.81 -2.52 -25.51
CA LEU A 192 1.55 -2.52 -24.77
C LEU A 192 1.73 -3.08 -23.34
N SER A 193 2.98 -3.25 -22.89
CA SER A 193 3.31 -3.50 -21.48
C SER A 193 2.97 -2.28 -20.61
N LEU A 194 2.71 -2.49 -19.31
CA LEU A 194 2.24 -1.43 -18.41
C LEU A 194 3.10 -0.16 -18.49
N TYR A 195 4.43 -0.29 -18.49
CA TYR A 195 5.32 0.88 -18.55
C TYR A 195 5.28 1.64 -19.88
N LEU A 196 5.14 0.97 -21.02
CA LEU A 196 5.03 1.68 -22.30
C LEU A 196 3.63 2.27 -22.49
N VAL A 197 2.58 1.66 -21.92
CA VAL A 197 1.25 2.28 -21.80
C VAL A 197 1.31 3.55 -20.92
N THR A 198 1.94 3.49 -19.74
CA THR A 198 2.07 4.68 -18.87
C THR A 198 2.94 5.77 -19.50
N ALA A 199 4.01 5.39 -20.21
CA ALA A 199 4.87 6.36 -20.89
C ALA A 199 4.15 7.07 -22.04
N SER A 200 3.34 6.34 -22.82
CA SER A 200 2.55 6.91 -23.91
C SER A 200 1.44 7.86 -23.43
N LEU A 201 0.70 7.50 -22.36
CA LEU A 201 -0.33 8.40 -21.81
C LEU A 201 0.29 9.62 -21.09
N CYS A 202 1.35 9.43 -20.29
CA CYS A 202 2.01 10.54 -19.60
C CYS A 202 2.76 11.49 -20.55
N GLY A 203 3.35 10.95 -21.62
CA GLY A 203 4.00 11.71 -22.69
C GLY A 203 3.05 12.28 -23.74
N ASN A 204 1.78 11.85 -23.75
CA ASN A 204 0.79 12.11 -24.80
C ASN A 204 1.33 11.86 -26.23
N SER A 205 1.96 10.70 -26.42
CA SER A 205 2.47 10.23 -27.71
C SER A 205 2.25 8.73 -27.82
N TYR A 206 1.48 8.33 -28.83
CA TYR A 206 0.97 6.97 -28.99
C TYR A 206 1.56 6.26 -30.21
N ASP A 207 2.49 6.90 -30.93
CA ASP A 207 3.06 6.47 -32.22
C ASP A 207 3.55 5.00 -32.21
N LEU A 208 4.17 4.57 -31.11
CA LEU A 208 4.64 3.19 -30.92
C LEU A 208 3.48 2.21 -30.67
N MET A 209 2.49 2.62 -29.87
CA MET A 209 1.29 1.83 -29.60
C MET A 209 0.41 1.70 -30.85
N GLU A 210 0.27 2.75 -31.67
CA GLU A 210 -0.49 2.72 -32.93
C GLU A 210 0.11 1.72 -33.92
N HIS A 211 1.43 1.70 -34.04
CA HIS A 211 2.15 0.72 -34.88
C HIS A 211 2.01 -0.71 -34.32
N ALA A 212 2.23 -0.91 -33.02
CA ALA A 212 2.14 -2.22 -32.38
C ALA A 212 0.71 -2.80 -32.39
N ALA A 213 -0.30 -1.98 -32.09
CA ALA A 213 -1.71 -2.35 -32.20
C ALA A 213 -2.07 -2.72 -33.64
N GLY A 214 -1.64 -1.93 -34.64
CA GLY A 214 -1.86 -2.24 -36.06
C GLY A 214 -1.26 -3.57 -36.52
N LEU A 215 -0.17 -4.05 -35.89
CA LEU A 215 0.40 -5.38 -36.12
C LEU A 215 -0.41 -6.53 -35.46
N LEU A 216 -1.23 -6.22 -34.45
CA LEU A 216 -2.04 -7.17 -33.68
C LEU A 216 -3.51 -7.21 -34.15
N SER A 217 -4.04 -6.09 -34.66
CA SER A 217 -5.42 -5.92 -35.15
C SER A 217 -5.89 -6.89 -36.23
N GLU A 218 -4.98 -7.51 -36.99
CA GLU A 218 -5.34 -8.56 -37.95
C GLU A 218 -5.90 -9.82 -37.27
N LYS A 219 -5.58 -10.04 -35.98
CA LYS A 219 -6.03 -11.19 -35.18
C LYS A 219 -7.18 -10.83 -34.25
N ASP A 220 -7.05 -9.71 -33.54
CA ASP A 220 -8.05 -9.23 -32.58
C ASP A 220 -8.11 -7.70 -32.62
N LYS A 221 -9.32 -7.15 -32.75
CA LYS A 221 -9.56 -5.70 -32.82
C LYS A 221 -9.52 -5.02 -31.47
N THR A 222 -9.57 -5.78 -30.39
CA THR A 222 -9.56 -5.25 -29.02
C THR A 222 -8.33 -4.36 -28.76
N TYR A 223 -7.19 -4.64 -29.40
CA TYR A 223 -6.00 -3.79 -29.34
C TYR A 223 -6.23 -2.39 -29.91
N GLU A 224 -6.91 -2.29 -31.06
CA GLU A 224 -7.30 -1.02 -31.69
C GLU A 224 -8.35 -0.28 -30.84
N GLU A 225 -9.36 -1.00 -30.35
CA GLU A 225 -10.45 -0.46 -29.54
C GLU A 225 -9.98 0.05 -28.17
N ALA A 226 -9.05 -0.64 -27.51
CA ALA A 226 -8.43 -0.20 -26.26
C ALA A 226 -7.55 1.03 -26.45
N LEU A 227 -6.78 1.11 -27.55
CA LEU A 227 -5.93 2.25 -27.86
C LEU A 227 -6.76 3.51 -28.19
N GLU A 228 -7.80 3.40 -29.02
CA GLU A 228 -8.69 4.53 -29.28
C GLU A 228 -9.47 4.96 -28.02
N THR A 229 -9.81 4.02 -27.13
CA THR A 229 -10.39 4.34 -25.82
C THR A 229 -9.40 5.15 -24.98
N LEU A 230 -8.15 4.71 -24.84
CA LEU A 230 -7.09 5.40 -24.10
C LEU A 230 -6.82 6.81 -24.65
N LYS A 231 -6.76 6.96 -25.97
CA LYS A 231 -6.58 8.26 -26.67
C LYS A 231 -7.77 9.20 -26.52
N SER A 232 -8.94 8.71 -26.10
CA SER A 232 -10.14 9.53 -25.84
C SER A 232 -10.21 10.09 -24.41
N VAL A 233 -9.35 9.64 -23.49
CA VAL A 233 -9.38 10.02 -22.08
C VAL A 233 -8.83 11.44 -21.88
N ASP A 234 -9.65 12.31 -21.30
CA ASP A 234 -9.18 13.57 -20.72
C ASP A 234 -8.61 13.31 -19.32
N PHE A 235 -7.30 13.07 -19.23
CA PHE A 235 -6.62 12.86 -17.96
C PHE A 235 -6.70 14.06 -16.99
N SER A 236 -7.19 15.24 -17.43
CA SER A 236 -7.53 16.33 -16.50
C SER A 236 -8.85 16.12 -15.73
N LYS A 237 -9.62 15.08 -16.06
CA LYS A 237 -10.89 14.70 -15.41
C LYS A 237 -10.85 13.36 -14.67
N VAL A 238 -9.78 12.59 -14.82
CA VAL A 238 -9.65 11.27 -14.18
C VAL A 238 -9.39 11.46 -12.69
N ASP A 239 -10.17 10.78 -11.85
CA ASP A 239 -9.97 10.71 -10.40
C ASP A 239 -9.14 9.49 -10.01
N MET A 240 -9.24 8.41 -10.78
CA MET A 240 -8.64 7.12 -10.44
C MET A 240 -8.08 6.38 -11.65
N ILE A 241 -6.89 5.79 -11.49
CA ILE A 241 -6.39 4.72 -12.37
C ILE A 241 -6.39 3.42 -11.56
N VAL A 242 -7.02 2.40 -12.12
CA VAL A 242 -7.06 1.03 -11.58
C VAL A 242 -6.20 0.16 -12.49
N ILE A 243 -5.29 -0.62 -11.90
CA ILE A 243 -4.37 -1.52 -12.60
C ILE A 243 -4.69 -2.96 -12.18
N MET A 244 -4.87 -3.89 -13.12
CA MET A 244 -4.98 -5.32 -12.84
C MET A 244 -4.36 -6.16 -13.96
N TYR A 245 -3.39 -7.00 -13.63
CA TYR A 245 -2.87 -8.02 -14.54
C TYR A 245 -3.19 -9.43 -14.00
N ASP A 246 -3.27 -10.40 -14.91
CA ASP A 246 -3.42 -11.81 -14.57
C ASP A 246 -2.06 -12.54 -14.46
N LEU A 247 -2.11 -13.87 -14.47
CA LEU A 247 -0.96 -14.77 -14.36
C LEU A 247 -0.02 -14.75 -15.58
N ASN A 248 -0.25 -13.93 -16.62
CA ASN A 248 0.53 -14.00 -17.87
C ASN A 248 2.04 -13.82 -17.67
N ASP A 249 2.48 -12.89 -16.83
CA ASP A 249 3.91 -12.69 -16.51
C ASP A 249 4.55 -13.92 -15.83
N TYR A 250 3.84 -14.55 -14.88
CA TYR A 250 4.23 -15.81 -14.24
C TYR A 250 4.28 -16.97 -15.26
N LYS A 251 3.27 -17.09 -16.14
CA LYS A 251 3.16 -18.13 -17.19
C LYS A 251 4.28 -18.05 -18.25
N ASP A 252 4.63 -16.84 -18.71
CA ASP A 252 5.75 -16.59 -19.63
C ASP A 252 7.09 -16.36 -18.88
N LYS A 253 7.13 -16.67 -17.58
CA LYS A 253 8.32 -16.82 -16.73
C LYS A 253 9.16 -15.54 -16.66
N ARG A 254 8.50 -14.39 -16.57
CA ARG A 254 9.11 -13.09 -16.27
C ARG A 254 9.77 -13.13 -14.88
N PRO A 255 10.97 -12.54 -14.70
CA PRO A 255 11.52 -12.33 -13.37
C PRO A 255 10.60 -11.44 -12.52
N VAL A 256 10.46 -11.75 -11.23
CA VAL A 256 9.72 -10.89 -10.29
C VAL A 256 10.46 -9.56 -10.13
N MET A 257 11.72 -9.62 -9.70
CA MET A 257 12.51 -8.44 -9.29
C MET A 257 13.92 -8.40 -9.89
N ASP A 258 14.59 -7.25 -9.74
CA ASP A 258 16.05 -7.10 -9.86
C ASP A 258 16.58 -6.40 -8.60
N GLU A 259 17.32 -7.12 -7.76
CA GLU A 259 17.91 -6.62 -6.50
C GLU A 259 18.79 -5.36 -6.68
N ASN A 260 19.24 -5.06 -7.90
CA ASN A 260 20.17 -3.98 -8.20
C ASN A 260 19.51 -2.80 -8.93
N ASN A 261 18.24 -2.95 -9.34
CA ASN A 261 17.52 -1.97 -10.15
C ASN A 261 16.00 -2.10 -9.95
N ASP A 262 15.47 -1.33 -8.99
CA ASP A 262 14.05 -1.29 -8.63
C ASP A 262 13.13 -0.72 -9.73
N ILE A 263 13.69 -0.28 -10.87
CA ILE A 263 12.96 0.17 -12.06
C ILE A 263 13.34 -0.64 -13.32
N ASN A 264 13.78 -1.90 -13.15
CA ASN A 264 14.05 -2.80 -14.28
C ASN A 264 12.74 -3.23 -14.98
N LEU A 265 12.46 -2.62 -16.13
CA LEU A 265 11.25 -2.85 -16.93
C LEU A 265 11.06 -4.29 -17.43
N LEU A 266 12.11 -5.13 -17.37
CA LEU A 266 12.05 -6.56 -17.70
C LEU A 266 11.57 -7.44 -16.53
N THR A 267 11.23 -6.81 -15.40
CA THR A 267 10.79 -7.45 -14.16
C THR A 267 9.43 -6.91 -13.76
N TRP A 268 8.64 -7.73 -13.08
CA TRP A 268 7.31 -7.38 -12.57
C TRP A 268 7.38 -6.14 -11.67
N ASP A 269 8.21 -6.18 -10.64
CA ASP A 269 8.43 -5.09 -9.68
C ASP A 269 8.89 -3.81 -10.37
N GLY A 270 9.91 -3.93 -11.24
CA GLY A 270 10.57 -2.79 -11.86
C GLY A 270 9.71 -2.08 -12.90
N ALA A 271 8.87 -2.82 -13.63
CA ALA A 271 7.87 -2.23 -14.51
C ALA A 271 6.75 -1.54 -13.71
N LEU A 272 6.22 -2.18 -12.66
CA LEU A 272 5.18 -1.59 -11.82
C LEU A 272 5.67 -0.32 -11.13
N ASN A 273 6.81 -0.38 -10.44
CA ASN A 273 7.41 0.75 -9.72
C ASN A 273 7.63 1.96 -10.65
N ALA A 274 8.24 1.73 -11.82
CA ALA A 274 8.46 2.77 -12.82
C ALA A 274 7.14 3.39 -13.32
N SER A 275 6.10 2.58 -13.55
CA SER A 275 4.77 3.05 -13.95
C SER A 275 4.06 3.86 -12.89
N LEU A 276 4.02 3.39 -11.64
CA LEU A 276 3.40 4.12 -10.52
C LEU A 276 4.07 5.48 -10.31
N GLN A 277 5.41 5.51 -10.25
CA GLN A 277 6.17 6.75 -10.13
C GLN A 277 5.91 7.71 -11.30
N GLN A 278 5.86 7.22 -12.54
CA GLN A 278 5.64 8.05 -13.73
C GLN A 278 4.24 8.67 -13.77
N ILE A 279 3.20 7.91 -13.39
CA ILE A 279 1.84 8.46 -13.26
C ILE A 279 1.81 9.47 -12.12
N GLN A 280 2.35 9.17 -10.93
CA GLN A 280 2.35 10.10 -9.79
C GLN A 280 3.10 11.41 -10.09
N GLN A 281 4.18 11.37 -10.87
CA GLN A 281 4.93 12.56 -11.28
C GLN A 281 4.16 13.42 -12.30
N THR A 282 3.39 12.80 -13.20
CA THR A 282 2.69 13.49 -14.29
C THR A 282 1.29 13.97 -13.86
N TYR A 283 0.59 13.12 -13.11
CA TYR A 283 -0.79 13.30 -12.65
C TYR A 283 -0.91 13.02 -11.14
N PRO A 284 -0.24 13.82 -10.27
CA PRO A 284 -0.21 13.61 -8.82
C PRO A 284 -1.59 13.66 -8.13
N TYR A 285 -2.61 14.09 -8.84
CA TYR A 285 -3.99 14.24 -8.40
C TYR A 285 -4.87 13.02 -8.72
N ILE A 286 -4.35 12.00 -9.42
CA ILE A 286 -5.08 10.77 -9.71
C ILE A 286 -4.78 9.75 -8.59
N ARG A 287 -5.82 9.19 -7.97
CA ARG A 287 -5.66 8.08 -7.04
C ARG A 287 -5.30 6.81 -7.81
N LEU A 288 -4.24 6.12 -7.41
CA LEU A 288 -3.88 4.83 -7.97
C LEU A 288 -4.42 3.70 -7.10
N VAL A 289 -4.94 2.66 -7.75
CA VAL A 289 -5.33 1.39 -7.12
C VAL A 289 -4.73 0.25 -7.95
N VAL A 290 -3.89 -0.56 -7.33
CA VAL A 290 -3.43 -1.84 -7.87
C VAL A 290 -4.35 -2.93 -7.35
N MET A 291 -4.79 -3.82 -8.23
CA MET A 291 -5.62 -4.98 -7.93
C MET A 291 -4.81 -6.21 -8.31
N THR A 292 -4.51 -7.07 -7.34
CA THR A 292 -3.65 -8.25 -7.59
C THR A 292 -4.34 -9.23 -8.54
N PRO A 293 -3.61 -10.16 -9.20
CA PRO A 293 -4.25 -11.33 -9.79
C PRO A 293 -5.07 -12.10 -8.74
N ALA A 294 -6.02 -12.90 -9.21
CA ALA A 294 -6.73 -13.89 -8.40
C ALA A 294 -5.93 -15.20 -8.33
N PHE A 295 -6.39 -16.18 -7.53
CA PHE A 295 -5.89 -17.56 -7.64
C PHE A 295 -6.00 -18.08 -9.07
N GLY A 296 -5.03 -18.90 -9.49
CA GLY A 296 -5.11 -19.56 -10.79
C GLY A 296 -4.22 -20.79 -10.93
N GLN A 297 -4.71 -21.73 -11.73
CA GLN A 297 -4.06 -22.96 -12.15
C GLN A 297 -4.28 -23.17 -13.65
N PHE A 298 -3.37 -23.86 -14.34
CA PHE A 298 -3.42 -24.05 -15.80
C PHE A 298 -2.70 -25.33 -16.23
N GLU A 299 -3.05 -25.86 -17.40
CA GLU A 299 -2.28 -26.95 -18.02
C GLU A 299 -1.06 -26.40 -18.77
N ASP A 300 0.09 -27.05 -18.63
CA ASP A 300 1.28 -26.77 -19.45
C ASP A 300 1.22 -27.44 -20.84
N SER A 301 2.27 -27.26 -21.64
CA SER A 301 2.35 -27.80 -23.01
C SER A 301 2.34 -29.33 -23.11
N ASP A 302 2.61 -30.04 -22.01
CA ASP A 302 2.57 -31.51 -21.93
C ASP A 302 1.28 -32.02 -21.25
N GLY A 303 0.37 -31.12 -20.86
CA GLY A 303 -0.89 -31.45 -20.17
C GLY A 303 -0.73 -31.74 -18.67
N LYS A 304 0.36 -31.25 -18.05
CA LYS A 304 0.48 -31.25 -16.59
C LYS A 304 -0.27 -30.05 -16.03
N LEU A 305 -1.17 -30.29 -15.08
CA LEU A 305 -1.78 -29.22 -14.27
C LEU A 305 -0.72 -28.56 -13.37
N ILE A 306 -0.59 -27.25 -13.51
CA ILE A 306 0.23 -26.34 -12.71
C ILE A 306 -0.68 -25.61 -11.72
N ASN A 307 -0.42 -25.74 -10.42
CA ASN A 307 -1.03 -24.88 -9.40
C ASN A 307 -0.02 -23.77 -9.05
N GLY A 308 -0.44 -22.51 -9.20
CA GLY A 308 0.41 -21.32 -9.03
C GLY A 308 1.05 -21.20 -7.64
N ASP A 309 0.42 -21.77 -6.61
CA ASP A 309 0.82 -21.71 -5.21
C ASP A 309 2.07 -22.57 -4.92
N THR A 310 2.45 -23.46 -5.84
CA THR A 310 3.44 -24.53 -5.58
C THR A 310 4.48 -24.77 -6.68
N GLU A 311 4.25 -24.34 -7.91
CA GLU A 311 5.21 -24.52 -9.01
C GLU A 311 6.08 -23.26 -9.18
N ASP A 312 7.36 -23.34 -8.81
CA ASP A 312 8.37 -22.33 -9.12
C ASP A 312 9.00 -22.61 -10.50
N PHE A 313 9.00 -21.62 -11.37
CA PHE A 313 9.63 -21.69 -12.70
C PHE A 313 11.09 -21.18 -12.75
N GLY A 314 11.66 -20.83 -11.60
CA GLY A 314 12.99 -20.26 -11.42
C GLY A 314 12.99 -18.77 -11.05
N ASN A 315 11.82 -18.21 -10.68
CA ASN A 315 11.63 -16.80 -10.32
C ASN A 315 10.74 -16.61 -9.07
N GLY A 316 10.16 -17.68 -8.51
CA GLY A 316 9.11 -17.64 -7.50
C GLY A 316 7.85 -18.41 -7.92
N VAL A 317 7.00 -18.68 -6.93
CA VAL A 317 5.60 -19.14 -7.10
C VAL A 317 4.68 -17.92 -7.27
N LEU A 318 3.43 -18.11 -7.69
CA LEU A 318 2.46 -17.02 -7.88
C LEU A 318 2.27 -16.12 -6.62
N PRO A 319 2.23 -16.65 -5.38
CA PRO A 319 2.31 -15.85 -4.16
C PRO A 319 3.46 -14.82 -4.11
N ASP A 320 4.62 -15.13 -4.69
CA ASP A 320 5.77 -14.21 -4.65
C ASP A 320 5.51 -12.98 -5.53
N TYR A 321 4.94 -13.16 -6.74
CA TYR A 321 4.51 -12.05 -7.62
C TYR A 321 3.45 -11.17 -6.93
N VAL A 322 2.50 -11.78 -6.21
CA VAL A 322 1.43 -11.08 -5.48
C VAL A 322 2.00 -10.28 -4.31
N LEU A 323 2.87 -10.88 -3.48
CA LEU A 323 3.48 -10.21 -2.33
C LEU A 323 4.39 -9.06 -2.77
N HIS A 324 5.15 -9.23 -3.85
CA HIS A 324 5.99 -8.18 -4.42
C HIS A 324 5.16 -7.04 -5.06
N GLU A 325 4.04 -7.35 -5.74
CA GLU A 325 3.10 -6.32 -6.23
C GLU A 325 2.56 -5.46 -5.09
N ILE A 326 2.17 -6.10 -3.98
CA ILE A 326 1.72 -5.43 -2.75
C ILE A 326 2.83 -4.54 -2.20
N ASP A 327 4.04 -5.06 -1.97
CA ASP A 327 5.16 -4.30 -1.40
C ASP A 327 5.58 -3.10 -2.28
N VAL A 328 5.63 -3.26 -3.60
CA VAL A 328 5.96 -2.17 -4.55
C VAL A 328 4.89 -1.07 -4.55
N ALA A 329 3.61 -1.45 -4.57
CA ALA A 329 2.53 -0.48 -4.53
C ALA A 329 2.41 0.22 -3.16
N MET A 330 2.57 -0.51 -2.06
CA MET A 330 2.66 0.04 -0.70
C MET A 330 3.84 1.01 -0.55
N GLY A 331 5.01 0.66 -1.09
CA GLY A 331 6.21 1.49 -1.11
C GLY A 331 6.03 2.83 -1.85
N ASN A 332 5.19 2.85 -2.88
CA ASN A 332 4.78 4.05 -3.62
C ASN A 332 3.58 4.79 -3.00
N GLY A 333 3.04 4.32 -1.87
CA GLY A 333 1.84 4.91 -1.24
C GLY A 333 0.56 4.74 -2.07
N VAL A 334 0.51 3.73 -2.94
CA VAL A 334 -0.61 3.42 -3.82
C VAL A 334 -1.59 2.48 -3.11
N SER A 335 -2.89 2.56 -3.40
CA SER A 335 -3.84 1.60 -2.81
C SER A 335 -3.62 0.20 -3.40
N VAL A 336 -3.72 -0.84 -2.59
CA VAL A 336 -3.71 -2.25 -3.04
C VAL A 336 -4.99 -2.95 -2.62
N LEU A 337 -5.57 -3.72 -3.53
CA LEU A 337 -6.74 -4.55 -3.33
C LEU A 337 -6.39 -6.00 -3.66
N ASP A 338 -6.32 -6.86 -2.64
CA ASP A 338 -5.92 -8.26 -2.77
C ASP A 338 -7.10 -9.11 -3.28
N HIS A 339 -6.94 -9.70 -4.47
CA HIS A 339 -7.89 -10.66 -5.02
C HIS A 339 -7.46 -12.12 -4.89
N TYR A 340 -6.18 -12.38 -4.63
CA TYR A 340 -5.58 -13.71 -4.55
C TYR A 340 -6.02 -14.42 -3.26
N TYR A 341 -5.78 -13.81 -2.09
CA TYR A 341 -6.31 -14.31 -0.82
C TYR A 341 -7.73 -13.77 -0.55
N GLY A 342 -8.08 -12.61 -1.13
CA GLY A 342 -9.26 -11.86 -0.74
C GLY A 342 -10.56 -12.05 -1.52
N THR A 343 -10.59 -12.78 -2.66
CA THR A 343 -11.78 -12.78 -3.56
C THR A 343 -12.14 -14.11 -4.24
N VAL A 344 -11.16 -14.75 -4.88
CA VAL A 344 -11.32 -16.01 -5.61
C VAL A 344 -10.07 -16.83 -5.33
N ASN A 345 -10.25 -17.88 -4.55
CA ASN A 345 -9.23 -18.83 -4.11
C ASN A 345 -9.44 -20.21 -4.78
N GLU A 346 -8.73 -21.24 -4.33
CA GLU A 346 -8.84 -22.61 -4.87
C GLU A 346 -10.27 -23.19 -4.78
N ASP A 347 -10.97 -23.02 -3.65
CA ASP A 347 -12.35 -23.49 -3.46
C ASP A 347 -13.36 -22.82 -4.41
N ASP A 348 -13.11 -21.57 -4.79
CA ASP A 348 -13.96 -20.81 -5.71
C ASP A 348 -13.69 -21.10 -7.19
N ALA A 349 -12.55 -21.70 -7.52
CA ALA A 349 -12.02 -21.82 -8.88
C ALA A 349 -13.02 -22.43 -9.88
N GLU A 350 -13.68 -23.54 -9.53
CA GLU A 350 -14.69 -24.20 -10.37
C GLU A 350 -15.89 -23.30 -10.74
N THR A 351 -16.17 -22.28 -9.91
CA THR A 351 -17.36 -21.42 -10.06
C THR A 351 -17.04 -20.03 -10.60
N CYS A 352 -15.84 -19.51 -10.31
CA CYS A 352 -15.45 -18.14 -10.59
C CYS A 352 -14.47 -17.98 -11.76
N LEU A 353 -13.83 -19.07 -12.21
CA LEU A 353 -12.85 -19.05 -13.30
C LEU A 353 -13.38 -19.76 -14.55
N THR A 354 -12.79 -19.43 -15.69
CA THR A 354 -12.77 -20.23 -16.93
C THR A 354 -11.34 -20.79 -17.04
N ASP A 355 -11.18 -21.99 -17.58
CA ASP A 355 -9.89 -22.70 -17.81
C ASP A 355 -8.89 -22.81 -16.63
N GLY A 356 -9.24 -22.30 -15.45
CA GLY A 356 -8.48 -22.41 -14.21
C GLY A 356 -7.84 -21.11 -13.74
N TYR A 357 -7.86 -20.03 -14.55
CA TYR A 357 -7.33 -18.72 -14.12
C TYR A 357 -8.02 -17.47 -14.72
N HIS A 358 -8.66 -17.53 -15.89
CA HIS A 358 -9.39 -16.36 -16.42
C HIS A 358 -10.69 -16.10 -15.62
N LEU A 359 -10.93 -14.87 -15.16
CA LEU A 359 -12.16 -14.54 -14.41
C LEU A 359 -13.42 -14.70 -15.28
N ASN A 360 -14.31 -15.63 -14.89
CA ASN A 360 -15.61 -15.78 -15.55
C ASN A 360 -16.63 -14.73 -15.06
N LYS A 361 -17.88 -14.77 -15.55
CA LYS A 361 -18.94 -13.80 -15.17
C LYS A 361 -19.15 -13.68 -13.65
N GLN A 362 -19.01 -14.76 -12.89
CA GLN A 362 -19.14 -14.77 -11.42
C GLN A 362 -17.85 -14.29 -10.74
N GLY A 363 -16.66 -14.63 -11.25
CA GLY A 363 -15.39 -14.08 -10.78
C GLY A 363 -15.33 -12.55 -10.91
N ARG A 364 -15.66 -12.03 -12.10
CA ARG A 364 -15.72 -10.58 -12.37
C ARG A 364 -16.77 -9.85 -11.52
N GLU A 365 -17.85 -10.52 -11.13
CA GLU A 365 -18.84 -9.96 -10.19
C GLU A 365 -18.28 -9.84 -8.77
N ARG A 366 -17.61 -10.88 -8.24
CA ARG A 366 -16.96 -10.81 -6.91
C ARG A 366 -15.86 -9.76 -6.83
N VAL A 367 -15.02 -9.66 -7.86
CA VAL A 367 -13.95 -8.65 -7.96
C VAL A 367 -14.55 -7.25 -7.94
N ALA A 368 -15.60 -7.00 -8.73
CA ALA A 368 -16.28 -5.70 -8.75
C ALA A 368 -17.04 -5.38 -7.44
N ASP A 369 -17.69 -6.36 -6.81
CA ASP A 369 -18.32 -6.20 -5.48
C ASP A 369 -17.29 -5.84 -4.41
N ARG A 370 -16.13 -6.52 -4.39
CA ARG A 370 -15.05 -6.22 -3.46
C ARG A 370 -14.46 -4.84 -3.71
N PHE A 371 -14.21 -4.47 -4.96
CA PHE A 371 -13.73 -3.13 -5.33
C PHE A 371 -14.69 -2.04 -4.84
N ALA A 372 -16.00 -2.16 -5.12
CA ALA A 372 -17.00 -1.20 -4.65
C ALA A 372 -17.06 -1.13 -3.11
N ARG A 373 -16.95 -2.27 -2.43
CA ARG A 373 -17.01 -2.37 -0.96
C ARG A 373 -15.78 -1.84 -0.25
N GLU A 374 -14.57 -2.04 -0.78
CA GLU A 374 -13.32 -1.60 -0.13
C GLU A 374 -12.83 -0.23 -0.59
N ILE A 375 -12.94 0.10 -1.88
CA ILE A 375 -12.45 1.37 -2.45
C ILE A 375 -13.48 2.50 -2.31
N PHE A 376 -14.78 2.17 -2.45
CA PHE A 376 -15.90 3.13 -2.41
C PHE A 376 -16.80 3.01 -1.16
N ASN A 377 -16.59 2.00 -0.31
CA ASN A 377 -17.42 1.71 0.88
C ASN A 377 -18.90 1.38 0.58
N VAL A 378 -19.21 0.95 -0.65
CA VAL A 378 -20.57 0.53 -1.03
C VAL A 378 -21.00 -0.66 -0.17
N GLY A 379 -22.16 -0.53 0.49
CA GLY A 379 -22.73 -1.60 1.33
C GLY A 379 -22.15 -1.75 2.74
N LYS A 380 -21.27 -0.84 3.20
CA LYS A 380 -20.87 -0.74 4.62
C LYS A 380 -21.81 0.23 5.37
N GLU A 381 -22.57 -0.28 6.34
CA GLU A 381 -23.42 0.51 7.27
C GLU A 381 -22.66 0.96 8.54
#